data_AF-A0A1F4XK07-F1
#
_entry.id   AF-A0A1F4XK07-F1
#
_cell.length_a   1.000
_cell.length_b   1.000
_cell.length_c   1.000
_cell.angle_alpha   90.00
_cell.angle_beta   90.00
_cell.angle_gamma   90.00
#
_symmetry.space_group_name_H-M   'P 1'
#
loop_
_entity.id
_entity.type
_entity.pdbx_description
1 polymer ?
#
loop_
_entity_poly.entity_id
_entity_poly.type
_entity_poly.pdbx_seq_one_letter_code
_entity_poly.pdbx_strand_id
1 'polypeptide(L)'
;MRQFASTESITDLLSRLEIISCSKGFQNTVIRAILDDEAVFVKIYGEPENFDNESLVLLQLEKDNFVFPRLRAHHRNLLANILSCVPGRPLTKDDCDNGAFDQFVVSLRSLHGFRGLHKRNGIQREMIDLYVRKICESIHVKEEEKKLVSEVAGSVRTTLLTVHGNGFIHGDLNANNILYSPESREIGYIDFERARVDHPFADLAKFSWRVLDNESDIVRMLLVKYLQRKPDKKEVTLLNAYMALEFLGAVSYYAYEGHANNYPYKDQAIHNLALWPLLK
;
A
#
# COMPACT_ATOMS: atom_id res chain seq x y z
N MET A 1 -6.35 15.18 21.31
CA MET A 1 -7.51 15.52 20.44
C MET A 1 -7.49 17.01 20.16
N ARG A 2 -6.87 17.46 19.07
CA ARG A 2 -7.12 18.81 18.55
C ARG A 2 -8.27 18.67 17.54
N GLN A 3 -9.40 19.31 17.83
CA GLN A 3 -10.50 19.47 16.90
C GLN A 3 -9.99 20.26 15.68
N PHE A 4 -9.80 19.59 14.56
CA PHE A 4 -10.00 20.22 13.26
C PHE A 4 -11.40 19.84 12.80
N ALA A 5 -12.40 20.39 13.49
CA ALA A 5 -13.71 20.52 12.91
C ALA A 5 -13.68 21.87 12.18
N SER A 6 -13.56 21.85 10.86
CA SER A 6 -14.11 22.96 10.09
C SER A 6 -15.58 23.05 10.52
N THR A 7 -16.01 24.21 11.02
CA THR A 7 -17.41 24.47 11.41
C THR A 7 -18.36 24.50 10.20
N GLU A 8 -17.85 24.24 9.01
CA GLU A 8 -18.57 24.28 7.75
C GLU A 8 -19.22 22.93 7.46
N SER A 9 -20.50 22.95 7.09
CA SER A 9 -21.23 21.76 6.70
C SER A 9 -20.61 21.19 5.42
N ILE A 10 -20.41 19.87 5.36
CA ILE A 10 -20.00 19.22 4.12
C ILE A 10 -21.01 19.42 3.00
N THR A 11 -22.29 19.65 3.29
CA THR A 11 -23.27 20.04 2.25
C THR A 11 -22.91 21.37 1.61
N ASP A 12 -22.44 22.34 2.39
CA ASP A 12 -21.99 23.64 1.89
C ASP A 12 -20.72 23.48 1.07
N LEU A 13 -19.75 22.69 1.55
CA LEU A 13 -18.53 22.36 0.80
C LEU A 13 -18.85 21.67 -0.53
N LEU A 14 -19.72 20.66 -0.53
CA LEU A 14 -20.12 19.93 -1.74
C LEU A 14 -20.85 20.83 -2.74
N SER A 15 -21.66 21.79 -2.27
CA SER A 15 -22.38 22.72 -3.15
C SER A 15 -21.48 23.69 -3.92
N ARG A 16 -20.25 23.90 -3.43
CA ARG A 16 -19.25 24.81 -4.03
C ARG A 16 -18.22 24.07 -4.89
N LEU A 17 -18.32 22.75 -5.00
CA LEU A 17 -17.40 21.96 -5.82
C LEU A 17 -17.66 22.17 -7.31
N GLU A 18 -16.65 22.66 -8.02
CA GLU A 18 -16.60 22.59 -9.47
C GLU A 18 -15.99 21.25 -9.88
N ILE A 19 -16.84 20.32 -10.33
CA ILE A 19 -16.40 18.98 -10.73
C ILE A 19 -15.64 19.05 -12.05
N ILE A 20 -14.38 18.59 -12.04
CA ILE A 20 -13.53 18.48 -13.22
C ILE A 20 -13.68 17.09 -13.85
N SER A 21 -13.56 16.04 -13.05
CA SER A 21 -13.65 14.67 -13.53
C SER A 21 -14.08 13.70 -12.43
N CYS A 22 -14.60 12.55 -12.85
CA CYS A 22 -15.00 11.47 -11.96
C CYS A 22 -14.43 10.15 -12.50
N SER A 23 -13.78 9.39 -11.63
CA SER A 23 -13.25 8.06 -11.91
C SER A 23 -13.79 7.07 -10.90
N LYS A 24 -14.37 5.97 -11.40
CA LYS A 24 -14.79 4.85 -10.56
C LYS A 24 -13.69 3.80 -10.57
N GLY A 25 -13.02 3.66 -9.44
CA GLY A 25 -12.10 2.56 -9.17
C GLY A 25 -12.84 1.30 -8.71
N PHE A 26 -12.07 0.29 -8.30
CA PHE A 26 -12.60 -0.99 -7.84
C PHE A 26 -13.38 -0.86 -6.52
N GLN A 27 -12.77 -0.26 -5.49
CA GLN A 27 -13.39 -0.07 -4.17
C GLN A 27 -13.89 1.35 -3.93
N ASN A 28 -13.39 2.34 -4.68
CA ASN A 28 -13.58 3.75 -4.39
C ASN A 28 -13.96 4.54 -5.65
N THR A 29 -14.77 5.58 -5.49
CA THR A 29 -14.99 6.60 -6.53
C THR A 29 -14.19 7.83 -6.16
N VAL A 30 -13.42 8.37 -7.10
CA VAL A 30 -12.58 9.56 -6.92
C VAL A 30 -13.05 10.65 -7.87
N ILE A 31 -13.42 11.79 -7.32
CA ILE A 31 -13.84 12.98 -8.05
C ILE A 31 -12.75 14.02 -7.91
N ARG A 32 -12.24 14.53 -9.02
CA ARG A 32 -11.37 15.71 -9.03
C ARG A 32 -12.26 16.95 -9.16
N ALA A 33 -12.04 17.93 -8.30
CA ALA A 33 -12.82 19.16 -8.28
C ALA A 33 -11.96 20.37 -7.91
N ILE A 34 -12.50 21.57 -8.11
CA ILE A 34 -12.02 22.81 -7.50
C ILE A 34 -12.93 23.16 -6.32
N LEU A 35 -12.32 23.55 -5.19
CA LEU A 35 -12.98 24.08 -4.02
C LEU A 35 -12.23 25.34 -3.59
N ASP A 36 -12.91 26.49 -3.60
CA ASP A 36 -12.32 27.79 -3.20
C ASP A 36 -10.98 28.08 -3.92
N ASP A 37 -10.98 27.94 -5.25
CA ASP A 37 -9.82 28.10 -6.14
C ASP A 37 -8.68 27.09 -5.92
N GLU A 38 -8.84 26.09 -5.05
CA GLU A 38 -7.88 25.01 -4.82
C GLU A 38 -8.32 23.69 -5.46
N ALA A 39 -7.38 22.97 -6.08
CA ALA A 39 -7.65 21.62 -6.57
C ALA A 39 -7.75 20.61 -5.42
N VAL A 40 -8.86 19.87 -5.38
CA VAL A 40 -9.18 18.86 -4.37
C VAL A 40 -9.61 17.54 -4.99
N PHE A 41 -9.54 16.48 -4.19
CA PHE A 41 -10.11 15.18 -4.50
C PHE A 41 -11.20 14.82 -3.51
N VAL A 42 -12.38 14.44 -4.00
CA VAL A 42 -13.42 13.80 -3.18
C VAL A 42 -13.32 12.30 -3.40
N LYS A 43 -12.92 11.58 -2.36
CA LYS A 43 -12.85 10.11 -2.35
C LYS A 43 -14.05 9.55 -1.62
N ILE A 44 -14.90 8.81 -2.33
CA ILE A 44 -16.07 8.10 -1.81
C ILE A 44 -15.71 6.62 -1.71
N TYR A 45 -15.87 6.05 -0.52
CA TYR A 45 -15.41 4.69 -0.20
C TYR A 45 -16.55 3.68 -0.32
N GLY A 46 -16.22 2.49 -0.83
CA GLY A 46 -17.15 1.35 -0.85
C GLY A 46 -17.28 0.66 0.51
N GLU A 47 -16.28 0.79 1.38
CA GLU A 47 -16.20 0.09 2.67
C GLU A 47 -16.01 1.09 3.83
N PRO A 48 -16.85 1.03 4.89
CA PRO A 48 -16.72 1.89 6.06
C PRO A 48 -15.37 1.79 6.77
N GLU A 49 -14.76 0.62 6.79
CA GLU A 49 -13.48 0.35 7.47
C GLU A 49 -12.33 1.10 6.79
N ASN A 50 -12.32 1.16 5.46
CA ASN A 50 -11.30 1.86 4.67
C ASN A 50 -11.41 3.37 4.88
N PHE A 51 -12.64 3.90 4.87
CA PHE A 51 -12.90 5.30 5.21
C PHE A 51 -12.40 5.65 6.60
N ASP A 52 -12.75 4.85 7.62
CA ASP A 52 -12.37 5.14 9.01
C ASP A 52 -10.86 5.12 9.17
N ASN A 53 -10.21 4.12 8.58
CA ASN A 53 -8.77 3.95 8.71
C ASN A 53 -8.01 5.09 8.04
N GLU A 54 -8.33 5.42 6.79
CA GLU A 54 -7.67 6.53 6.09
C GLU A 54 -7.92 7.86 6.79
N SER A 55 -9.17 8.16 7.19
CA SER A 55 -9.51 9.40 7.89
C SER A 55 -8.71 9.53 9.20
N LEU A 56 -8.65 8.45 10.00
CA LEU A 56 -7.90 8.42 11.25
C LEU A 56 -6.40 8.62 11.03
N VAL A 57 -5.84 8.04 9.97
CA VAL A 57 -4.42 8.19 9.60
C VAL A 57 -4.14 9.63 9.19
N LEU A 58 -4.91 10.19 8.26
CA LEU A 58 -4.70 11.55 7.73
C LEU A 58 -4.86 12.63 8.81
N LEU A 59 -5.70 12.41 9.83
CA LEU A 59 -5.83 13.29 10.99
C LEU A 59 -4.61 13.27 11.92
N GLN A 60 -3.81 12.21 11.87
CA GLN A 60 -2.66 12.02 12.74
C GLN A 60 -1.33 12.30 12.05
N LEU A 61 -1.26 12.12 10.72
CA LEU A 61 -0.03 12.37 9.98
C LEU A 61 0.42 13.83 10.18
N GLU A 62 1.64 13.96 10.65
CA GLU A 62 2.38 15.21 10.74
C GLU A 62 3.39 15.25 9.58
N LYS A 63 3.72 16.45 9.08
CA LYS A 63 4.67 16.56 7.97
C LYS A 63 6.08 16.33 8.50
N ASP A 64 6.67 15.19 8.16
CA ASP A 64 8.10 14.93 8.33
C ASP A 64 8.67 14.20 7.09
N ASN A 65 9.39 14.94 6.24
CA ASN A 65 10.13 14.47 5.05
C ASN A 65 9.33 13.78 3.92
N PHE A 66 8.00 13.85 3.94
CA PHE A 66 7.14 13.43 2.82
C PHE A 66 5.87 14.30 2.73
N VAL A 67 5.18 14.19 1.60
CA VAL A 67 3.91 14.88 1.33
C VAL A 67 2.77 13.86 1.36
N PHE A 68 1.59 14.28 1.80
CA PHE A 68 0.40 13.44 1.85
C PHE A 68 -0.86 14.31 1.72
N PRO A 69 -2.02 13.75 1.37
CA PRO A 69 -3.25 14.51 1.25
C PRO A 69 -3.67 15.04 2.62
N ARG A 70 -3.97 16.33 2.71
CA ARG A 70 -4.58 16.92 3.90
C ARG A 70 -6.07 16.65 3.87
N LEU A 71 -6.61 16.10 4.95
CA LEU A 71 -8.05 15.95 5.13
C LEU A 71 -8.68 17.33 5.36
N ARG A 72 -9.40 17.84 4.36
CA ARG A 72 -10.11 19.12 4.44
C ARG A 72 -11.46 18.95 5.11
N ALA A 73 -12.16 17.87 4.78
CA ALA A 73 -13.42 17.48 5.40
C ALA A 73 -13.62 15.97 5.26
N HIS A 74 -14.45 15.38 6.13
CA HIS A 74 -14.90 14.01 6.01
C HIS A 74 -16.39 13.90 6.34
N HIS A 75 -17.09 12.95 5.73
CA HIS A 75 -18.49 12.66 6.00
C HIS A 75 -18.71 11.17 6.14
N ARG A 76 -18.97 10.74 7.39
CA ARG A 76 -19.15 9.33 7.72
C ARG A 76 -20.35 8.69 7.01
N ASN A 77 -21.52 9.32 7.00
CA ASN A 77 -22.70 8.71 6.37
C ASN A 77 -22.58 8.55 4.85
N LEU A 78 -21.85 9.47 4.18
CA LEU A 78 -21.56 9.36 2.76
C LEU A 78 -20.29 8.56 2.47
N LEU A 79 -19.57 8.14 3.50
CA LEU A 79 -18.22 7.56 3.41
C LEU A 79 -17.37 8.37 2.43
N ALA A 80 -17.20 9.68 2.68
CA ALA A 80 -16.55 10.58 1.75
C ALA A 80 -15.50 11.47 2.42
N ASN A 81 -14.30 11.54 1.85
CA ASN A 81 -13.24 12.46 2.26
C ASN A 81 -12.98 13.50 1.17
N ILE A 82 -12.83 14.76 1.58
CA ILE A 82 -12.31 15.84 0.73
C ILE A 82 -10.84 16.04 1.09
N LEU A 83 -9.97 15.82 0.12
CA LEU A 83 -8.53 15.72 0.28
C LEU A 83 -7.83 16.79 -0.57
N SER A 84 -6.77 17.38 -0.03
CA SER A 84 -5.89 18.25 -0.83
C SER A 84 -5.15 17.44 -1.90
N CYS A 85 -4.81 18.09 -3.00
CA CYS A 85 -3.93 17.51 -4.01
C CYS A 85 -2.52 17.27 -3.45
N VAL A 86 -1.90 16.15 -3.84
CA VAL A 86 -0.47 15.90 -3.65
C VAL A 86 0.19 16.05 -5.03
N PRO A 87 1.17 16.95 -5.19
CA PRO A 87 1.80 17.20 -6.48
C PRO A 87 2.73 16.05 -6.88
N GLY A 88 2.88 15.88 -8.19
CA GLY A 88 3.83 14.92 -8.76
C GLY A 88 3.17 13.92 -9.71
N ARG A 89 4.00 13.03 -10.25
CA ARG A 89 3.57 11.89 -11.06
C ARG A 89 3.88 10.58 -10.33
N PRO A 90 3.22 9.46 -10.67
CA PRO A 90 3.62 8.14 -10.19
C PRO A 90 5.13 7.92 -10.32
N LEU A 91 5.74 7.42 -9.25
CA LEU A 91 7.14 6.98 -9.24
C LEU A 91 7.24 5.70 -10.05
N THR A 92 8.18 5.65 -10.99
CA THR A 92 8.39 4.47 -11.84
C THR A 92 9.73 3.83 -11.56
N LYS A 93 9.93 2.63 -12.13
CA LYS A 93 11.21 1.94 -12.09
C LYS A 93 12.36 2.78 -12.66
N ASP A 94 12.11 3.55 -13.72
CA ASP A 94 13.13 4.39 -14.37
C ASP A 94 13.64 5.53 -13.46
N ASP A 95 12.88 5.89 -12.44
CA ASP A 95 13.31 6.85 -11.42
C ASP A 95 14.31 6.26 -10.43
N CYS A 96 14.48 4.93 -10.41
CA CYS A 96 15.34 4.22 -9.48
C CYS A 96 16.84 4.44 -9.75
N ASP A 97 17.18 4.81 -10.99
CA ASP A 97 18.55 5.12 -11.39
C ASP A 97 18.94 6.59 -11.12
N ASN A 98 17.98 7.40 -10.64
CA ASN A 98 18.14 8.83 -10.39
C ASN A 98 18.04 9.14 -8.89
N GLY A 99 18.40 10.37 -8.49
CA GLY A 99 18.32 10.81 -7.08
C GLY A 99 16.91 10.74 -6.44
N ALA A 100 15.87 10.47 -7.22
CA ALA A 100 14.51 10.21 -6.76
C ALA A 100 14.44 8.95 -5.88
N PHE A 101 15.23 7.92 -6.20
CA PHE A 101 15.25 6.68 -5.42
C PHE A 101 15.74 6.90 -3.99
N ASP A 102 16.83 7.66 -3.84
CA ASP A 102 17.37 8.00 -2.53
C ASP A 102 16.37 8.82 -1.71
N GLN A 103 15.69 9.76 -2.35
CA GLN A 103 14.63 10.52 -1.70
C GLN A 103 13.47 9.62 -1.26
N PHE A 104 13.05 8.67 -2.11
CA PHE A 104 12.03 7.70 -1.77
C PHE A 104 12.42 6.87 -0.55
N VAL A 105 13.65 6.35 -0.50
CA VAL A 105 14.12 5.57 0.64
C VAL A 105 14.15 6.40 1.92
N VAL A 106 14.62 7.65 1.87
CA VAL A 106 14.61 8.56 3.03
C VAL A 106 13.19 8.85 3.50
N SER A 107 12.31 9.18 2.56
CA SER A 107 10.88 9.43 2.79
C SER A 107 10.19 8.22 3.42
N LEU A 108 10.43 7.02 2.89
CA LEU A 108 9.84 5.77 3.37
C LEU A 108 10.29 5.44 4.80
N ARG A 109 11.55 5.70 5.13
CA ARG A 109 12.04 5.54 6.50
C ARG A 109 11.40 6.54 7.46
N SER A 110 11.15 7.77 7.01
CA SER A 110 10.41 8.76 7.79
C SER A 110 8.99 8.28 8.05
N LEU A 111 8.31 7.76 7.02
CA LEU A 111 6.99 7.15 7.13
C LEU A 111 6.98 6.01 8.16
N HIS A 112 7.91 5.07 8.03
CA HIS A 112 8.03 3.93 8.95
C HIS A 112 8.42 4.32 10.38
N GLY A 113 9.04 5.50 10.56
CA GLY A 113 9.39 6.07 11.85
C GLY A 113 8.23 6.81 12.55
N PHE A 114 7.12 7.07 11.84
CA PHE A 114 5.97 7.78 12.38
C PHE A 114 5.34 7.01 13.56
N ARG A 115 4.96 7.75 14.62
CA ARG A 115 4.39 7.19 15.85
C ARG A 115 3.02 7.81 16.15
N GLY A 116 1.97 7.27 15.52
CA GLY A 116 0.57 7.59 15.84
C GLY A 116 -0.18 6.48 16.59
N LEU A 117 -1.41 6.78 16.97
CA LEU A 117 -2.40 5.81 17.43
C LEU A 117 -2.93 5.04 16.22
N HIS A 118 -2.45 3.81 16.07
CA HIS A 118 -2.84 2.95 14.96
C HIS A 118 -3.33 1.60 15.47
N LYS A 119 -4.22 0.99 14.69
CA LYS A 119 -4.56 -0.42 14.87
C LYS A 119 -3.28 -1.24 14.72
N ARG A 120 -2.84 -1.86 15.81
CA ARG A 120 -1.88 -2.97 15.75
C ARG A 120 -2.64 -4.17 15.24
N ASN A 121 -2.40 -4.51 14.00
CA ASN A 121 -3.09 -5.63 13.38
C ASN A 121 -2.14 -6.82 13.39
N GLY A 122 -2.43 -7.84 14.22
CA GLY A 122 -1.80 -9.16 14.15
C GLY A 122 -2.15 -9.95 12.88
N ILE A 123 -2.65 -9.25 11.86
CA ILE A 123 -3.35 -9.72 10.67
C ILE A 123 -2.46 -10.57 9.76
N GLN A 124 -1.13 -10.49 9.86
CA GLN A 124 -0.24 -11.28 9.01
C GLN A 124 -0.46 -12.80 9.13
N ARG A 125 -0.76 -13.29 10.33
CA ARG A 125 -1.03 -14.72 10.56
C ARG A 125 -2.35 -15.13 9.94
N GLU A 126 -3.39 -14.36 10.21
CA GLU A 126 -4.76 -14.60 9.74
C GLU A 126 -4.88 -14.43 8.21
N MET A 127 -4.07 -13.55 7.61
CA MET A 127 -4.06 -13.35 6.16
C MET A 127 -3.53 -14.57 5.41
N ILE A 128 -2.45 -15.21 5.87
CA ILE A 128 -1.92 -16.39 5.17
C ILE A 128 -2.99 -17.50 5.14
N ASP A 129 -3.62 -17.78 6.28
CA ASP A 129 -4.70 -18.76 6.37
C ASP A 129 -5.88 -18.40 5.46
N LEU A 130 -6.32 -17.15 5.52
CA LEU A 130 -7.41 -16.66 4.69
C LEU A 130 -7.09 -16.76 3.20
N TYR A 131 -5.88 -16.38 2.79
CA TYR A 131 -5.44 -16.44 1.39
C TYR A 131 -5.36 -17.87 0.90
N VAL A 132 -4.68 -18.75 1.64
CA VAL A 132 -4.58 -20.17 1.27
C VAL A 132 -5.97 -20.79 1.17
N ARG A 133 -6.85 -20.53 2.13
CA ARG A 133 -8.23 -21.02 2.10
C ARG A 133 -8.97 -20.57 0.83
N LYS A 134 -8.98 -19.26 0.54
CA LYS A 134 -9.63 -18.70 -0.66
C LYS A 134 -9.07 -19.32 -1.95
N ILE A 135 -7.76 -19.55 -2.01
CA ILE A 135 -7.09 -20.13 -3.17
C ILE A 135 -7.48 -21.61 -3.34
N CYS A 136 -7.40 -22.40 -2.26
CA CYS A 136 -7.66 -23.84 -2.30
C CYS A 136 -9.14 -24.16 -2.57
N GLU A 137 -10.07 -23.35 -2.03
CA GLU A 137 -11.51 -23.48 -2.26
C GLU A 137 -11.95 -22.98 -3.66
N SER A 138 -11.10 -22.23 -4.37
CA SER A 138 -11.46 -21.67 -5.68
C SER A 138 -11.44 -22.72 -6.78
N ILE A 139 -12.47 -22.68 -7.64
CA ILE A 139 -12.54 -23.46 -8.87
C ILE A 139 -11.71 -22.86 -10.01
N HIS A 140 -11.23 -21.62 -9.85
CA HIS A 140 -10.53 -20.85 -10.89
C HIS A 140 -9.00 -20.98 -10.83
N VAL A 141 -8.47 -21.51 -9.74
CA VAL A 141 -7.04 -21.78 -9.54
C VAL A 141 -6.79 -23.27 -9.81
N LYS A 142 -5.73 -23.59 -10.54
CA LYS A 142 -5.43 -24.99 -10.91
C LYS A 142 -4.91 -25.78 -9.72
N GLU A 143 -5.11 -27.10 -9.72
CA GLU A 143 -4.70 -27.95 -8.60
C GLU A 143 -3.18 -27.95 -8.35
N GLU A 144 -2.37 -27.86 -9.40
CA GLU A 144 -0.92 -27.70 -9.27
C GLU A 144 -0.51 -26.37 -8.62
N GLU A 145 -1.25 -25.29 -8.89
CA GLU A 145 -1.03 -23.98 -8.29
C GLU A 145 -1.42 -23.98 -6.80
N LYS A 146 -2.52 -24.66 -6.45
CA LYS A 146 -2.96 -24.83 -5.05
C LYS A 146 -1.95 -25.61 -4.21
N LYS A 147 -1.34 -26.66 -4.79
CA LYS A 147 -0.27 -27.42 -4.14
C LYS A 147 0.94 -26.55 -3.85
N LEU A 148 1.44 -25.83 -4.87
CA LEU A 148 2.54 -24.87 -4.71
C LEU A 148 2.25 -23.83 -3.61
N VAL A 149 1.06 -23.22 -3.64
CA VAL A 149 0.63 -22.23 -2.65
C VAL A 149 0.66 -22.81 -1.24
N SER A 150 0.15 -24.03 -1.05
CA SER A 150 0.11 -24.69 0.26
C SER A 150 1.51 -24.97 0.80
N GLU A 151 2.42 -25.44 -0.05
CA GLU A 151 3.82 -25.69 0.31
C GLU A 151 4.55 -24.41 0.71
N VAL A 152 4.43 -23.35 -0.10
CA VAL A 152 5.09 -22.06 0.17
C VAL A 152 4.52 -21.40 1.42
N ALA A 153 3.19 -21.41 1.60
CA ALA A 153 2.53 -20.76 2.72
C ALA A 153 2.98 -21.31 4.09
N GLY A 154 3.25 -22.62 4.21
CA GLY A 154 3.76 -23.21 5.45
C GLY A 154 5.14 -22.65 5.83
N SER A 155 6.02 -22.52 4.86
CA SER A 155 7.36 -21.94 5.05
C SER A 155 7.30 -20.44 5.35
N VAL A 156 6.51 -19.67 4.58
CA VAL A 156 6.33 -18.23 4.78
C VAL A 156 5.77 -17.94 6.17
N ARG A 157 4.76 -18.71 6.60
CA ARG A 157 4.20 -18.61 7.94
C ARG A 157 5.27 -18.77 9.01
N THR A 158 6.09 -19.82 8.91
CA THR A 158 7.14 -20.09 9.89
C THR A 158 8.12 -18.91 10.02
N THR A 159 8.52 -18.31 8.90
CA THR A 159 9.39 -17.13 8.89
C THR A 159 8.72 -15.93 9.54
N LEU A 160 7.49 -15.59 9.13
CA LEU A 160 6.78 -14.39 9.60
C LEU A 160 6.29 -14.50 11.05
N LEU A 161 6.06 -15.71 11.58
CA LEU A 161 5.63 -15.92 12.97
C LEU A 161 6.64 -15.41 14.02
N THR A 162 7.91 -15.32 13.64
CA THR A 162 9.02 -15.01 14.56
C THR A 162 9.34 -13.52 14.66
N VAL A 163 8.65 -12.67 13.90
CA VAL A 163 8.98 -11.25 13.78
C VAL A 163 7.79 -10.39 14.19
N HIS A 164 8.07 -9.35 14.97
CA HIS A 164 7.10 -8.32 15.31
C HIS A 164 7.54 -7.00 14.69
N GLY A 165 6.67 -6.42 13.88
CA GLY A 165 6.86 -5.08 13.33
C GLY A 165 6.19 -4.02 14.19
N ASN A 166 6.90 -2.91 14.41
CA ASN A 166 6.39 -1.74 15.13
C ASN A 166 6.46 -0.46 14.28
N GLY A 167 6.64 -0.59 12.96
CA GLY A 167 6.69 0.55 12.04
C GLY A 167 5.30 0.90 11.54
N PHE A 168 5.03 2.20 11.34
CA PHE A 168 3.84 2.62 10.61
C PHE A 168 4.05 2.36 9.12
N ILE A 169 3.31 1.44 8.52
CA ILE A 169 3.39 1.14 7.09
C ILE A 169 2.19 1.72 6.34
N HIS A 170 2.41 2.05 5.07
CA HIS A 170 1.35 2.43 4.14
C HIS A 170 0.43 1.25 3.81
N GLY A 171 1.00 0.05 3.66
CA GLY A 171 0.26 -1.19 3.41
C GLY A 171 -0.20 -1.39 1.97
N ASP A 172 0.07 -0.44 1.05
CA ASP A 172 -0.19 -0.59 -0.38
C ASP A 172 0.72 0.32 -1.25
N LEU A 173 2.04 0.25 -1.03
CA LEU A 173 3.05 0.95 -1.85
C LEU A 173 3.18 0.38 -3.26
N ASN A 174 2.17 0.61 -4.09
CA ASN A 174 2.24 0.41 -5.53
C ASN A 174 2.62 1.73 -6.24
N ALA A 175 3.03 1.66 -7.51
CA ALA A 175 3.52 2.83 -8.26
C ALA A 175 2.52 4.01 -8.30
N ASN A 176 1.22 3.73 -8.34
CA ASN A 176 0.19 4.78 -8.41
C ASN A 176 -0.01 5.51 -7.08
N ASN A 177 0.44 4.92 -5.97
CA ASN A 177 0.29 5.48 -4.62
C ASN A 177 1.52 6.24 -4.14
N ILE A 178 2.56 6.33 -4.97
CA ILE A 178 3.81 7.02 -4.67
C ILE A 178 4.01 8.09 -5.74
N LEU A 179 3.99 9.36 -5.34
CA LEU A 179 4.13 10.49 -6.23
C LEU A 179 5.52 11.10 -6.07
N TYR A 180 6.19 11.34 -7.18
CA TYR A 180 7.44 12.09 -7.22
C TYR A 180 7.23 13.41 -7.95
N SER A 181 7.65 14.51 -7.32
CA SER A 181 7.69 15.83 -7.93
C SER A 181 9.14 16.16 -8.28
N PRO A 182 9.53 16.12 -9.57
CA PRO A 182 10.91 16.45 -9.97
C PRO A 182 11.32 17.88 -9.62
N GLU A 183 10.36 18.82 -9.63
CA GLU A 183 10.59 20.25 -9.35
C GLU A 183 10.99 20.49 -7.89
N SER A 184 10.24 19.88 -6.95
CA SER A 184 10.48 20.02 -5.51
C SER A 184 11.41 18.95 -4.95
N ARG A 185 11.66 17.89 -5.73
CA ARG A 185 12.32 16.65 -5.30
C ARG A 185 11.65 16.04 -4.06
N GLU A 186 10.35 16.22 -3.88
CA GLU A 186 9.58 15.63 -2.79
C GLU A 186 8.94 14.30 -3.22
N ILE A 187 8.77 13.42 -2.24
CA ILE A 187 8.01 12.16 -2.36
C ILE A 187 6.68 12.35 -1.63
N GLY A 188 5.60 12.03 -2.32
CA GLY A 188 4.24 12.02 -1.82
C GLY A 188 3.69 10.60 -1.71
N TYR A 189 2.87 10.36 -0.71
CA TYR A 189 2.10 9.12 -0.57
C TYR A 189 0.62 9.45 -0.57
N ILE A 190 -0.19 8.62 -1.24
CA ILE A 190 -1.66 8.76 -1.28
C ILE A 190 -2.29 7.39 -1.03
N ASP A 191 -3.58 7.38 -0.68
CA ASP A 191 -4.36 6.15 -0.49
C ASP A 191 -3.95 5.32 0.74
N PHE A 192 -4.12 5.92 1.93
CA PHE A 192 -3.71 5.38 3.22
C PHE A 192 -4.72 4.39 3.83
N GLU A 193 -5.72 3.93 3.07
CA GLU A 193 -6.79 3.08 3.62
C GLU A 193 -6.30 1.74 4.18
N ARG A 194 -5.14 1.25 3.73
CA ARG A 194 -4.49 0.01 4.22
C ARG A 194 -3.39 0.24 5.25
N ALA A 195 -3.16 1.50 5.63
CA ALA A 195 -2.09 1.86 6.53
C ALA A 195 -2.31 1.32 7.95
N ARG A 196 -1.25 0.86 8.59
CA ARG A 196 -1.31 0.14 9.87
C ARG A 196 0.05 0.09 10.54
N VAL A 197 0.10 -0.35 11.79
CA VAL A 197 1.38 -0.72 12.41
C VAL A 197 1.71 -2.15 12.06
N ASP A 198 2.88 -2.32 11.42
CA ASP A 198 3.37 -3.61 10.98
C ASP A 198 4.90 -3.61 10.76
N HIS A 199 5.44 -4.68 10.17
CA HIS A 199 6.85 -4.73 9.82
C HIS A 199 7.12 -3.92 8.54
N PRO A 200 8.09 -2.98 8.55
CA PRO A 200 8.47 -2.17 7.39
C PRO A 200 8.73 -2.94 6.09
N PHE A 201 9.12 -4.21 6.19
CA PHE A 201 9.40 -5.03 5.01
C PHE A 201 8.13 -5.40 4.23
N ALA A 202 6.94 -5.28 4.80
CA ALA A 202 5.70 -5.43 4.04
C ALA A 202 5.60 -4.35 2.94
N ASP A 203 5.93 -3.10 3.28
CA ASP A 203 5.97 -1.99 2.35
C ASP A 203 7.11 -2.12 1.33
N LEU A 204 8.30 -2.56 1.77
CA LEU A 204 9.41 -2.86 0.86
C LEU A 204 9.06 -4.00 -0.11
N ALA A 205 8.38 -5.04 0.36
CA ALA A 205 7.95 -6.16 -0.47
C ALA A 205 6.92 -5.73 -1.52
N LYS A 206 5.93 -4.92 -1.11
CA LYS A 206 4.96 -4.34 -2.04
C LYS A 206 5.65 -3.53 -3.12
N PHE A 207 6.55 -2.63 -2.72
CA PHE A 207 7.30 -1.78 -3.65
C PHE A 207 8.19 -2.60 -4.59
N SER A 208 8.91 -3.60 -4.04
CA SER A 208 9.77 -4.51 -4.81
C SER A 208 9.01 -5.20 -5.94
N TRP A 209 7.77 -5.62 -5.67
CA TRP A 209 6.96 -6.25 -6.68
C TRP A 209 6.28 -5.26 -7.62
N ARG A 210 5.63 -4.23 -7.07
CA ARG A 210 4.70 -3.37 -7.81
C ARG A 210 5.36 -2.20 -8.53
N VAL A 211 6.64 -1.96 -8.26
CA VAL A 211 7.41 -0.88 -8.87
C VAL A 211 8.70 -1.40 -9.48
N LEU A 212 9.39 -2.33 -8.81
CA LEU A 212 10.69 -2.84 -9.28
C LEU A 212 10.61 -4.14 -10.07
N ASP A 213 9.42 -4.66 -10.32
CA ASP A 213 9.19 -5.93 -11.03
C ASP A 213 9.98 -7.13 -10.45
N ASN A 214 10.29 -7.10 -9.15
CA ASN A 214 11.12 -8.07 -8.45
C ASN A 214 12.56 -8.22 -8.99
N GLU A 215 13.12 -7.19 -9.64
CA GLU A 215 14.49 -7.24 -10.14
C GLU A 215 15.50 -7.33 -8.99
N SER A 216 16.17 -8.48 -8.89
CA SER A 216 16.91 -8.89 -7.69
C SER A 216 18.01 -7.90 -7.29
N ASP A 217 18.73 -7.32 -8.25
CA ASP A 217 19.80 -6.35 -7.98
C ASP A 217 19.26 -5.04 -7.40
N ILE A 218 18.15 -4.53 -7.95
CA ILE A 218 17.52 -3.29 -7.48
C ILE A 218 16.81 -3.50 -6.14
N VAL A 219 16.15 -4.65 -5.94
CA VAL A 219 15.55 -5.02 -4.64
C VAL A 219 16.62 -5.15 -3.55
N ARG A 220 17.78 -5.72 -3.88
CA ARG A 220 18.90 -5.77 -2.95
C ARG A 220 19.45 -4.38 -2.64
N MET A 221 19.54 -3.51 -3.64
CA MET A 221 19.94 -2.11 -3.45
C MET A 221 18.95 -1.36 -2.56
N LEU A 222 17.64 -1.54 -2.75
CA LEU A 222 16.59 -0.99 -1.90
C LEU A 222 16.82 -1.37 -0.44
N LEU A 223 17.01 -2.67 -0.18
CA LEU A 223 17.20 -3.19 1.18
C LEU A 223 18.46 -2.61 1.84
N VAL A 224 19.58 -2.52 1.10
CA VAL A 224 20.83 -1.92 1.59
C VAL A 224 20.64 -0.44 1.94
N LYS A 225 20.02 0.35 1.04
CA LYS A 225 19.78 1.78 1.27
C LYS A 225 18.82 1.99 2.44
N TYR A 226 17.76 1.18 2.53
CA TYR A 226 16.77 1.27 3.60
C TYR A 226 17.38 0.95 4.98
N LEU A 227 18.16 -0.13 5.08
CA LEU A 227 18.83 -0.51 6.34
C LEU A 227 20.06 0.35 6.65
N GLN A 228 20.59 1.08 5.67
CA GLN A 228 21.87 1.80 5.74
C GLN A 228 23.07 0.90 6.05
N ARG A 229 22.96 -0.40 5.75
CA ARG A 229 24.02 -1.39 5.91
C ARG A 229 23.76 -2.60 5.03
N LYS A 230 24.75 -3.47 4.93
CA LYS A 230 24.57 -4.78 4.29
C LYS A 230 23.53 -5.59 5.10
N PRO A 231 22.47 -6.14 4.47
CA PRO A 231 21.53 -7.02 5.15
C PRO A 231 22.20 -8.37 5.47
N ASP A 232 21.81 -8.96 6.59
CA ASP A 232 22.16 -10.35 6.88
C ASP A 232 21.25 -11.34 6.14
N LYS A 233 21.55 -12.64 6.23
CA LYS A 233 20.76 -13.67 5.54
C LYS A 233 19.30 -13.69 6.04
N LYS A 234 19.08 -13.50 7.35
CA LYS A 234 17.73 -13.55 7.94
C LYS A 234 16.87 -12.41 7.43
N GLU A 235 17.43 -11.22 7.27
CA GLU A 235 16.73 -10.05 6.74
C GLU A 235 16.36 -10.24 5.26
N VAL A 236 17.26 -10.83 4.46
CA VAL A 236 16.94 -11.17 3.06
C VAL A 236 15.81 -12.20 3.02
N THR A 237 15.91 -13.29 3.78
CA THR A 237 14.84 -14.31 3.88
C THR A 237 13.52 -13.70 4.36
N LEU A 238 13.57 -12.75 5.30
CA LEU A 238 12.39 -12.07 5.82
C LEU A 238 11.73 -11.17 4.76
N LEU A 239 12.49 -10.39 4.01
CA LEU A 239 11.94 -9.59 2.90
C LEU A 239 11.30 -10.49 1.86
N ASN A 240 11.98 -11.58 1.48
CA ASN A 240 11.44 -12.55 0.54
C ASN A 240 10.13 -13.15 1.07
N ALA A 241 10.01 -13.43 2.38
CA ALA A 241 8.78 -13.95 2.97
C ALA A 241 7.62 -12.95 2.86
N TYR A 242 7.90 -11.65 3.03
CA TYR A 242 6.91 -10.60 2.79
C TYR A 242 6.53 -10.48 1.30
N MET A 243 7.47 -10.65 0.37
CA MET A 243 7.16 -10.69 -1.06
C MET A 243 6.27 -11.88 -1.40
N ALA A 244 6.56 -13.07 -0.85
CA ALA A 244 5.72 -14.23 -1.02
C ALA A 244 4.31 -14.02 -0.44
N LEU A 245 4.16 -13.31 0.68
CA LEU A 245 2.86 -12.92 1.22
C LEU A 245 2.07 -12.03 0.25
N GLU A 246 2.72 -11.07 -0.42
CA GLU A 246 2.06 -10.25 -1.46
C GLU A 246 1.61 -11.09 -2.66
N PHE A 247 2.41 -12.05 -3.10
CA PHE A 247 2.03 -12.96 -4.18
C PHE A 247 0.84 -13.85 -3.78
N LEU A 248 0.83 -14.37 -2.55
CA LEU A 248 -0.31 -15.11 -2.01
C LEU A 248 -1.58 -14.23 -2.00
N GLY A 249 -1.47 -12.96 -1.59
CA GLY A 249 -2.57 -12.01 -1.63
C GLY A 249 -3.12 -11.80 -3.05
N ALA A 250 -2.24 -11.71 -4.05
CA ALA A 250 -2.61 -11.54 -5.45
C ALA A 250 -3.37 -12.75 -6.01
N VAL A 251 -2.87 -13.96 -5.75
CA VAL A 251 -3.53 -15.20 -6.17
C VAL A 251 -4.86 -15.36 -5.43
N SER A 252 -4.91 -15.03 -4.14
CA SER A 252 -6.16 -15.03 -3.37
C SER A 252 -7.18 -14.03 -3.90
N TYR A 253 -6.75 -12.85 -4.34
CA TYR A 253 -7.66 -11.88 -4.94
C TYR A 253 -8.21 -12.40 -6.27
N TYR A 254 -7.37 -12.95 -7.15
CA TYR A 254 -7.81 -13.61 -8.37
C TYR A 254 -8.85 -14.72 -8.08
N ALA A 255 -8.54 -15.57 -7.11
CA ALA A 255 -9.36 -16.71 -6.71
C ALA A 255 -10.77 -16.31 -6.26
N TYR A 256 -10.89 -15.15 -5.60
CA TYR A 256 -12.15 -14.66 -5.03
C TYR A 256 -12.95 -13.79 -6.02
N GLU A 257 -12.30 -12.81 -6.66
CA GLU A 257 -12.98 -11.77 -7.46
C GLU A 257 -12.23 -11.41 -8.75
N GLY A 258 -10.90 -11.51 -8.75
CA GLY A 258 -10.09 -11.01 -9.86
C GLY A 258 -10.27 -11.78 -11.17
N HIS A 259 -10.67 -13.05 -11.14
CA HIS A 259 -10.97 -13.82 -12.34
C HIS A 259 -12.12 -13.21 -13.17
N ALA A 260 -13.14 -12.64 -12.52
CA ALA A 260 -14.25 -11.96 -13.19
C ALA A 260 -13.84 -10.59 -13.79
N ASN A 261 -12.72 -10.04 -13.32
CA ASN A 261 -12.23 -8.70 -13.65
C ASN A 261 -10.94 -8.72 -14.48
N ASN A 262 -10.57 -9.86 -15.07
CA ASN A 262 -9.34 -10.05 -15.85
C ASN A 262 -8.06 -9.61 -15.08
N TYR A 263 -8.00 -9.90 -13.78
CA TYR A 263 -6.87 -9.50 -12.95
C TYR A 263 -5.55 -10.11 -13.44
N PRO A 264 -4.59 -9.30 -13.93
CA PRO A 264 -3.50 -9.79 -14.78
C PRO A 264 -2.31 -10.37 -13.99
N TYR A 265 -2.34 -10.29 -12.66
CA TYR A 265 -1.15 -10.54 -11.84
C TYR A 265 -1.03 -11.97 -11.30
N LYS A 266 -2.03 -12.82 -11.51
CA LYS A 266 -2.04 -14.20 -10.96
C LYS A 266 -0.84 -15.00 -11.47
N ASP A 267 -0.63 -15.03 -12.78
CA ASP A 267 0.42 -15.88 -13.37
C ASP A 267 1.82 -15.41 -12.96
N GLN A 268 2.04 -14.09 -12.91
CA GLN A 268 3.29 -13.53 -12.38
C GLN A 268 3.50 -13.89 -10.90
N ALA A 269 2.44 -13.82 -10.08
CA ALA A 269 2.52 -14.19 -8.66
C ALA A 269 2.84 -15.69 -8.47
N ILE A 270 2.20 -16.58 -9.24
CA ILE A 270 2.48 -18.02 -9.23
C ILE A 270 3.93 -18.30 -9.66
N HIS A 271 4.41 -17.64 -10.71
CA HIS A 271 5.80 -17.78 -11.16
C HIS A 271 6.78 -17.40 -10.04
N ASN A 272 6.57 -16.27 -9.36
CA ASN A 272 7.45 -15.86 -8.27
C ASN A 272 7.35 -16.78 -7.05
N LEU A 273 6.17 -17.31 -6.72
CA LEU A 273 6.01 -18.32 -5.66
C LEU A 273 6.80 -19.60 -5.97
N ALA A 274 6.87 -20.01 -7.24
CA ALA A 274 7.66 -21.18 -7.66
C ALA A 274 9.17 -20.99 -7.44
N LEU A 275 9.65 -19.74 -7.38
CA LEU A 275 11.05 -19.41 -7.07
C LEU A 275 11.36 -19.42 -5.57
N TRP A 276 10.34 -19.46 -4.70
CA TRP A 276 10.49 -19.46 -3.23
C TRP A 276 11.55 -20.44 -2.68
N PRO A 277 11.67 -21.70 -3.17
CA PRO A 277 12.68 -22.63 -2.66
C PRO A 277 14.12 -22.16 -2.85
N LEU A 278 14.38 -21.24 -3.79
CA LEU A 278 15.70 -20.65 -4.07
C LEU A 278 15.98 -19.40 -3.24
N LEU A 279 14.94 -18.81 -2.66
CA LEU A 279 14.97 -17.50 -1.99
C LEU A 279 15.00 -17.60 -0.45
N LYS A 280 14.94 -18.81 0.11
CA LYS A 280 14.92 -19.09 1.56
C LYS A 280 16.29 -19.13 2.22
#